data_AF-A0A6I0E041-F1
#
_entry.id   AF-A0A6I0E041-F1
#
_cell.length_a   1.000
_cell.length_b   1.000
_cell.length_c   1.000
_cell.angle_alpha   90.00
_cell.angle_beta   90.00
_cell.angle_gamma   90.00
#
_symmetry.space_group_name_H-M   'P 1'
#
loop_
_entity.id
_entity.type
_entity.pdbx_description
1 polymer ?
#
loop_
_entity_poly.entity_id
_entity_poly.type
_entity_poly.pdbx_seq_one_letter_code
_entity_poly.pdbx_strand_id
1 'polypeptide(L)'
;VFPELELFYFQSNSEGAIIDKLHATGFSFDGIVLNAGAYTHTSIAIADAIRAITTPVVEVHISNVFSREEFRHHSWLSPVCRGCIAGFGLDSYRLAISSFIS
;
A
#
# COMPACT_ATOMS: atom_id res chain seq x y z
N VAL A 1 -9.53 -1.13 -17.37
CA VAL A 1 -10.65 -1.25 -16.42
C VAL A 1 -11.01 0.10 -15.79
N PHE A 2 -10.11 1.09 -15.71
CA PHE A 2 -10.43 2.42 -15.17
C PHE A 2 -10.00 3.55 -16.13
N PRO A 3 -10.73 3.81 -17.23
CA PRO A 3 -10.32 4.78 -18.24
C PRO A 3 -10.46 6.24 -17.78
N GLU A 4 -11.24 6.49 -16.72
CA GLU A 4 -11.51 7.84 -16.18
C GLU A 4 -10.55 8.24 -15.05
N LEU A 5 -9.63 7.33 -14.65
CA LEU A 5 -8.66 7.59 -13.58
C LEU A 5 -7.29 7.90 -14.15
N GLU A 6 -6.62 8.89 -13.57
CA GLU A 6 -5.19 9.13 -13.81
C GLU A 6 -4.37 8.26 -12.84
N LEU A 7 -3.59 7.33 -13.38
CA LEU A 7 -2.81 6.37 -12.60
C LEU A 7 -1.32 6.64 -12.73
N PHE A 8 -0.66 6.81 -11.59
CA PHE A 8 0.78 7.00 -11.50
C PHE A 8 1.43 5.78 -10.87
N TYR A 9 2.59 5.36 -11.42
CA TYR A 9 3.31 4.19 -10.96
C TYR A 9 4.68 4.60 -10.45
N PHE A 10 5.07 4.02 -9.32
CA PHE A 10 6.39 4.19 -8.73
C PHE A 10 6.82 2.90 -8.04
N GLN A 11 8.09 2.54 -8.21
CA GLN A 11 8.70 1.40 -7.53
C GLN A 11 10.11 1.79 -7.12
N SER A 12 10.50 1.38 -5.92
CA SER A 12 11.88 1.47 -5.44
C SER A 12 12.17 0.36 -4.44
N ASN A 13 13.44 -0.06 -4.38
CA ASN A 13 13.95 -0.96 -3.36
C ASN A 13 14.50 -0.21 -2.14
N SER A 14 14.51 1.13 -2.17
CA SER A 14 14.94 1.96 -1.05
C SER A 14 13.73 2.37 -0.20
N GLU A 15 13.76 2.03 1.08
CA GLU A 15 12.76 2.44 2.07
C GLU A 15 12.56 3.97 2.05
N GLY A 16 13.66 4.73 2.08
CA GLY A 16 13.62 6.20 2.05
C GLY A 16 12.93 6.74 0.79
N ALA A 17 13.17 6.14 -0.37
CA ALA A 17 12.52 6.57 -1.60
C ALA A 17 11.00 6.31 -1.62
N ILE A 18 10.53 5.27 -0.91
CA ILE A 18 9.10 5.02 -0.72
C ILE A 18 8.50 6.09 0.20
N ILE A 19 9.18 6.42 1.29
CA ILE A 19 8.78 7.49 2.22
C ILE A 19 8.71 8.84 1.50
N ASP A 20 9.75 9.19 0.75
CA ASP A 20 9.80 10.42 -0.05
C ASP A 20 8.62 10.48 -1.03
N LYS A 21 8.30 9.36 -1.67
CA LYS A 21 7.15 9.30 -2.57
C LYS A 21 5.82 9.48 -1.83
N LEU A 22 5.64 8.82 -0.68
CA LEU A 22 4.44 8.98 0.14
C LEU A 22 4.23 10.43 0.54
N HIS A 23 5.27 11.13 1.02
CA HIS A 23 5.18 12.55 1.38
C HIS A 23 4.93 13.46 0.17
N ALA A 24 5.52 13.14 -0.99
CA ALA A 24 5.34 13.93 -2.20
C ALA A 24 3.92 13.89 -2.77
N THR A 25 3.19 12.76 -2.62
CA THR A 25 1.85 12.58 -3.19
C THR A 25 0.73 12.55 -2.15
N GLY A 26 1.06 12.32 -0.88
CA GLY A 26 0.11 12.04 0.19
C GLY A 26 -0.78 13.21 0.62
N PHE A 27 -0.72 14.34 -0.08
CA PHE A 27 -1.54 15.52 0.20
C PHE A 27 -2.35 15.99 -1.02
N SER A 28 -2.16 15.39 -2.19
CA SER A 28 -2.80 15.82 -3.44
C SER A 28 -3.51 14.71 -4.19
N PHE A 29 -3.28 13.44 -3.84
CA PHE A 29 -3.89 12.30 -4.51
C PHE A 29 -5.16 11.85 -3.77
N ASP A 30 -6.10 11.28 -4.51
CA ASP A 30 -7.37 10.75 -3.96
C ASP A 30 -7.18 9.41 -3.23
N GLY A 31 -6.14 8.65 -3.58
CA GLY A 31 -5.83 7.37 -2.94
C GLY A 31 -4.46 6.83 -3.35
N ILE A 32 -3.88 6.00 -2.49
CA ILE A 32 -2.61 5.31 -2.73
C ILE A 32 -2.81 3.81 -2.55
N VAL A 33 -2.42 3.02 -3.55
CA VAL A 33 -2.32 1.57 -3.43
C VAL A 33 -0.86 1.22 -3.17
N LEU A 34 -0.56 0.66 -2.00
CA LEU A 34 0.80 0.35 -1.57
C LEU A 34 1.03 -1.14 -1.41
N ASN A 35 1.97 -1.69 -2.18
CA ASN A 35 2.59 -2.96 -1.89
C ASN A 35 4.02 -2.70 -1.42
N ALA A 36 4.25 -2.77 -0.11
CA ALA A 36 5.56 -2.49 0.49
C ALA A 36 6.51 -3.70 0.48
N GLY A 37 6.11 -4.83 -0.11
CA GLY A 37 6.90 -6.06 -0.08
C GLY A 37 7.24 -6.48 1.35
N ALA A 38 8.50 -6.84 1.61
CA ALA A 38 8.94 -7.28 2.93
C ALA A 38 8.97 -6.15 3.98
N TYR A 39 9.00 -4.87 3.56
CA TYR A 39 8.90 -3.75 4.50
C TYR A 39 7.58 -3.74 5.26
N THR A 40 6.58 -4.46 4.75
CA THR A 40 5.35 -4.80 5.47
C THR A 40 5.59 -5.28 6.89
N HIS A 41 6.58 -6.14 7.04
CA HIS A 41 6.82 -6.88 8.28
C HIS A 41 7.88 -6.22 9.16
N THR A 42 8.53 -5.15 8.68
CA THR A 42 9.71 -4.57 9.35
C THR A 42 9.69 -3.05 9.48
N SER A 43 9.02 -2.32 8.59
CA SER A 43 9.15 -0.86 8.49
C SER A 43 8.12 -0.11 9.32
N ILE A 44 8.54 0.29 10.51
CA ILE A 44 7.81 1.29 11.30
C ILE A 44 7.89 2.67 10.62
N ALA A 45 9.00 2.97 9.95
CA ALA A 45 9.23 4.25 9.28
C ALA A 45 8.21 4.52 8.16
N ILE A 46 7.89 3.52 7.32
CA ILE A 46 6.84 3.67 6.31
C ILE A 46 5.46 3.77 6.98
N ALA A 47 5.20 3.03 8.05
CA ALA A 47 3.93 3.14 8.78
C ALA A 47 3.71 4.57 9.34
N ASP A 48 4.74 5.18 9.91
CA ASP A 48 4.66 6.57 10.38
C ASP A 48 4.55 7.58 9.23
N ALA A 49 5.20 7.34 8.10
CA ALA A 49 5.02 8.15 6.88
C ALA A 49 3.56 8.11 6.38
N ILE A 50 2.90 6.95 6.45
CA ILE A 50 1.46 6.82 6.14
C ILE A 50 0.61 7.63 7.12
N ARG A 51 0.92 7.60 8.42
CA ARG A 51 0.19 8.40 9.43
C ARG A 51 0.33 9.91 9.22
N ALA A 52 1.43 10.35 8.59
CA ALA A 52 1.74 11.76 8.39
C ALA A 52 1.03 12.39 7.18
N ILE A 53 0.40 11.58 6.32
CA ILE A 53 -0.27 12.04 5.10
C ILE A 53 -1.80 11.99 5.22
N THR A 54 -2.51 12.77 4.39
CA THR A 54 -3.98 12.82 4.40
C THR A 54 -4.62 11.92 3.35
N THR A 55 -3.90 11.60 2.27
CA THR A 55 -4.36 10.66 1.25
C THR A 55 -4.53 9.25 1.83
N PRO A 56 -5.68 8.60 1.66
CA PRO A 56 -5.92 7.26 2.17
C PRO A 56 -5.05 6.22 1.45
N VAL A 57 -4.45 5.32 2.22
CA VAL A 57 -3.60 4.23 1.69
C VAL A 57 -4.31 2.90 1.84
N VAL A 58 -4.33 2.08 0.79
CA VAL A 58 -4.75 0.68 0.82
C VAL A 58 -3.53 -0.20 0.61
N GLU A 59 -3.27 -1.08 1.57
CA GLU A 59 -2.18 -2.05 1.49
C GLU A 59 -2.57 -3.23 0.59
N VAL A 60 -1.64 -3.66 -0.27
CA VAL A 60 -1.85 -4.77 -1.20
C VAL A 60 -0.74 -5.80 -1.11
N HIS A 61 -1.14 -7.07 -1.03
CA HIS A 61 -0.28 -8.24 -1.21
C HIS A 61 -0.79 -9.13 -2.34
N ILE A 62 0.11 -9.47 -3.26
CA ILE A 62 -0.20 -10.40 -4.36
C ILE A 62 -0.49 -11.81 -3.81
N SER A 63 0.38 -12.29 -2.91
CA SER A 63 0.24 -13.60 -2.27
C SER A 63 -0.64 -13.53 -1.02
N ASN A 64 -1.21 -14.67 -0.60
CA ASN A 64 -1.80 -14.79 0.73
C ASN A 64 -0.68 -14.85 1.78
N VAL A 65 -0.44 -13.74 2.49
CA VAL A 65 0.64 -13.67 3.48
C VAL A 65 0.42 -14.59 4.68
N PHE A 66 -0.84 -14.89 5.00
CA PHE A 66 -1.20 -15.75 6.13
C PHE A 66 -0.97 -17.25 5.87
N SER A 67 -0.80 -17.66 4.61
CA SER A 67 -0.42 -19.04 4.26
C SER A 67 1.09 -19.23 4.16
N ARG A 68 1.89 -18.23 4.54
CA ARG A 68 3.34 -18.22 4.42
C ARG A 68 4.00 -18.34 5.79
N GLU A 69 5.30 -18.07 5.88
CA GLU A 69 6.06 -18.10 7.12
C GLU A 69 5.49 -17.12 8.17
N GLU A 70 5.57 -17.48 9.45
CA GLU A 70 4.94 -16.74 10.57
C GLU A 70 5.35 -15.25 10.61
N PHE A 71 6.61 -14.94 10.28
CA PHE A 71 7.08 -13.55 10.25
C PHE A 71 6.39 -12.67 9.18
N ARG A 72 5.60 -13.26 8.28
CA ARG A 72 4.81 -12.54 7.28
C ARG A 72 3.37 -12.31 7.68
N HIS A 73 2.92 -12.89 8.78
CA HIS A 73 1.53 -12.81 9.23
C HIS A 73 1.22 -11.46 9.88
N HIS A 74 2.25 -10.73 10.31
CA HIS A 74 2.11 -9.41 10.90
C HIS A 74 2.50 -8.31 9.90
N SER A 75 1.65 -7.29 9.79
CA SER A 75 1.92 -6.07 9.02
C SER A 75 1.92 -4.88 9.97
N TRP A 76 3.01 -4.09 9.93
CA TRP A 76 3.08 -2.81 10.64
C TRP A 76 2.32 -1.69 9.92
N LEU A 77 2.00 -1.88 8.63
CA LEU A 77 1.27 -0.89 7.84
C LEU A 77 -0.25 -1.09 7.92
N SER A 78 -0.73 -2.33 8.03
CA SER A 78 -2.18 -2.62 8.06
C SER A 78 -2.96 -1.78 9.08
N PRO A 79 -2.45 -1.53 10.31
CA PRO A 79 -3.16 -0.69 11.30
C PRO A 79 -3.26 0.79 10.94
N VAL A 80 -2.43 1.29 10.01
CA VAL A 80 -2.39 2.72 9.61
C VAL A 80 -2.93 2.97 8.21
N CYS A 81 -3.14 1.91 7.42
CA CYS A 81 -3.84 1.96 6.16
C CYS A 81 -5.37 2.00 6.36
N ARG A 82 -6.10 2.49 5.35
CA ARG A 82 -7.56 2.40 5.26
C ARG A 82 -8.04 0.94 5.27
N GLY A 83 -7.26 0.05 4.67
CA GLY A 83 -7.55 -1.38 4.59
C GLY A 83 -6.40 -2.15 3.95
N CYS A 84 -6.52 -3.48 3.94
CA CYS A 84 -5.53 -4.40 3.37
C CYS A 84 -6.23 -5.46 2.51
N ILE A 85 -5.66 -5.75 1.34
CA ILE A 85 -6.13 -6.78 0.41
C ILE A 85 -4.97 -7.72 0.10
N ALA A 86 -5.13 -9.01 0.41
CA ALA A 86 -4.09 -10.02 0.25
C ALA A 86 -4.62 -11.30 -0.40
N GLY A 87 -3.79 -11.92 -1.25
CA GLY A 87 -4.05 -13.29 -1.74
C GLY A 87 -4.84 -13.43 -3.04
N PHE A 88 -5.22 -12.33 -3.68
CA PHE A 88 -5.96 -12.34 -4.96
C PHE A 88 -5.06 -12.11 -6.19
N GLY A 89 -3.74 -12.29 -6.04
CA GLY A 89 -2.80 -12.07 -7.13
C GLY A 89 -2.75 -10.61 -7.56
N LEU A 90 -2.67 -10.37 -8.88
CA LEU A 90 -2.72 -9.02 -9.43
C LEU A 90 -4.09 -8.36 -9.28
N ASP A 91 -5.16 -9.14 -9.08
CA ASP A 91 -6.51 -8.59 -8.91
C ASP A 91 -6.63 -7.78 -7.62
N SER A 92 -5.77 -8.02 -6.63
CA SER A 92 -5.68 -7.20 -5.41
C SER A 92 -5.49 -5.70 -5.72
N TYR A 93 -4.73 -5.35 -6.76
CA TYR A 93 -4.59 -3.94 -7.17
C TYR A 93 -5.89 -3.37 -7.73
N ARG A 94 -6.62 -4.14 -8.55
CA ARG A 94 -7.91 -3.71 -9.09
C ARG A 94 -8.93 -3.51 -7.98
N LEU A 95 -8.98 -4.42 -7.01
CA LEU A 95 -9.86 -4.33 -5.84
C LEU A 95 -9.51 -3.11 -4.98
N ALA A 96 -8.22 -2.84 -4.76
CA ALA A 96 -7.77 -1.67 -4.00
C ALA A 96 -8.17 -0.37 -4.68
N ILE A 97 -7.97 -0.23 -6.00
CA ILE A 97 -8.44 0.93 -6.77
C ILE A 97 -9.96 1.07 -6.66
N SER A 98 -10.70 -0.04 -6.79
CA SER A 98 -12.16 -0.03 -6.71
C SER A 98 -12.67 0.48 -5.35
N SER A 99 -11.93 0.22 -4.26
CA SER A 99 -12.31 0.67 -2.91
C SER A 99 -12.25 2.20 -2.70
N PHE A 100 -11.63 2.95 -3.60
CA PHE A 100 -11.61 4.43 -3.55
C PHE A 100 -12.80 5.08 -4.26
N ILE A 101 -13.41 4.36 -5.21
CA ILE A 101 -14.49 4.87 -6.08
C ILE A 101 -15.88 4.34 -5.70
N SER A 102 -15.95 3.44 -4.72
CA SER A 102 -17.19 2.80 -4.26
C SER A 102 -17.84 3.56 -3.12
#